data_AF-A0A0R2XS28-F1
#
_entry.id   AF-A0A0R2XS28-F1
#
_cell.length_a   1.000
_cell.length_b   1.000
_cell.length_c   1.000
_cell.angle_alpha   90.00
_cell.angle_beta   90.00
_cell.angle_gamma   90.00
#
_symmetry.space_group_name_H-M   'P 1'
#
loop_
_entity.id
_entity.type
_entity.pdbx_description
1 polymer ?
#
loop_
_entity_poly.entity_id
_entity_poly.type
_entity_poly.pdbx_seq_one_letter_code
_entity_poly.pdbx_strand_id
1 'polypeptide(L)'
;MHRFYIFVLLSIACLVVGCPSLSRKPASVPYHQLYQTIDEPEVQQFLKAGLQLLHRVHGPLEFSVNEVLLRHSKKNGNGFRYAIVEGFSLTEIVDAEAGIFAIYISVPPNHREFYLLLAHEIGHLKQPSLVDDWAMEGFCMLFSKYLCGQLGHDWSIWERRLHADSDDPYARAYHQALKRGQ
;
A
#
# COMPACT_ATOMS: atom_id res chain seq x y z
N MET A 1 13.34 61.70 -13.70
CA MET A 1 12.05 60.95 -13.73
C MET A 1 12.13 59.70 -14.62
N HIS A 2 13.10 58.80 -14.42
CA HIS A 2 13.27 57.56 -15.22
C HIS A 2 13.50 56.30 -14.38
N ARG A 3 13.56 56.41 -13.04
CA ARG A 3 13.83 55.28 -12.14
C ARG A 3 12.57 54.63 -11.55
N PHE A 4 11.39 55.20 -11.77
CA PHE A 4 10.12 54.70 -11.21
C PHE A 4 9.35 53.74 -12.13
N TYR A 5 9.71 53.65 -13.42
CA TYR A 5 8.98 52.81 -14.39
C TYR A 5 9.47 51.35 -14.47
N ILE A 6 10.69 51.06 -13.99
CA ILE A 6 11.27 49.70 -14.07
C ILE A 6 10.70 48.78 -12.98
N PHE A 7 10.29 49.33 -11.83
CA PHE A 7 9.72 48.53 -10.73
C PHE A 7 8.26 48.11 -10.95
N VAL A 8 7.52 48.80 -11.83
CA VAL A 8 6.10 48.45 -12.09
C VAL A 8 5.99 47.33 -13.13
N LEU A 9 6.95 47.20 -14.05
CA LEU A 9 6.97 46.13 -15.06
C LEU A 9 7.44 44.77 -14.51
N LEU A 10 8.27 44.74 -13.45
CA LEU A 10 8.71 43.48 -12.83
C LEU A 10 7.62 42.82 -11.97
N SER A 11 6.67 43.60 -11.45
CA SER A 11 5.60 43.11 -10.57
C SER A 11 4.46 42.44 -11.33
N ILE A 12 4.31 42.73 -12.63
CA ILE A 12 3.26 42.16 -13.49
C ILE A 12 3.68 40.81 -14.08
N ALA A 13 4.99 40.53 -14.18
CA ALA A 13 5.49 39.24 -14.67
C ALA A 13 5.29 38.07 -13.68
N CYS A 14 5.02 38.36 -12.40
CA CYS A 14 4.77 37.33 -11.37
C CYS A 14 3.29 36.90 -11.27
N LEU A 15 2.39 37.47 -12.07
CA LEU A 15 0.95 37.14 -12.03
C LEU A 15 0.53 36.06 -13.05
N VAL A 16 1.48 35.52 -13.81
CA VAL A 16 1.29 34.32 -14.66
C VAL A 16 1.99 33.12 -14.00
N VAL A 17 1.90 32.98 -12.69
CA VAL A 17 2.10 31.67 -12.05
C VAL A 17 0.79 30.93 -12.28
N GLY A 18 0.65 30.33 -13.46
CA GLY A 18 -0.40 29.34 -13.67
C GLY A 18 -0.27 28.31 -12.57
N CYS A 19 -1.30 28.12 -11.74
CA CYS A 19 -1.36 27.01 -10.80
C CYS A 19 -0.98 25.76 -11.61
N PRO A 20 0.16 25.10 -11.32
CA PRO A 20 0.53 23.91 -12.07
C PRO A 20 -0.56 22.87 -11.80
N SER A 21 -1.47 22.69 -12.75
CA SER A 21 -2.41 21.59 -12.70
C SER A 21 -1.59 20.32 -12.92
N LEU A 22 -1.56 19.47 -11.90
CA LEU A 22 -0.88 18.18 -12.02
C LEU A 22 -1.54 17.39 -13.15
N SER A 23 -0.70 16.81 -14.01
CA SER A 23 -1.21 16.01 -15.13
C SER A 23 -1.82 14.72 -14.61
N ARG A 24 -2.79 14.17 -15.34
CA ARG A 24 -3.20 12.79 -15.11
C ARG A 24 -2.06 11.85 -15.48
N LYS A 25 -1.92 10.74 -14.75
CA LYS A 25 -0.96 9.68 -15.08
C LYS A 25 -1.29 9.07 -16.45
N PRO A 26 -0.35 8.97 -17.41
CA PRO A 26 -0.55 8.22 -18.64
C PRO A 26 -0.79 6.73 -18.38
N ALA A 27 -1.55 6.05 -19.24
CA ALA A 27 -1.82 4.61 -19.11
C ALA A 27 -0.53 3.76 -19.16
N SER A 28 0.44 4.17 -19.99
CA SER A 28 1.71 3.47 -20.19
C SER A 28 2.68 3.52 -19.01
N VAL A 29 2.43 4.36 -17.99
CA VAL A 29 3.31 4.51 -16.83
C VAL A 29 2.77 3.63 -15.69
N PRO A 30 3.50 2.57 -15.28
CA PRO A 30 3.06 1.72 -14.18
C PRO A 30 3.04 2.48 -12.85
N TYR A 31 2.03 2.24 -12.01
CA TYR A 31 1.90 2.92 -10.71
C TYR A 31 3.13 2.67 -9.83
N HIS A 32 3.65 1.44 -9.78
CA HIS A 32 4.75 1.06 -8.90
C HIS A 32 6.05 1.85 -9.18
N GLN A 33 6.20 2.46 -10.36
CA GLN A 33 7.35 3.29 -10.72
C GLN A 33 7.25 4.74 -10.22
N LEU A 34 6.09 5.14 -9.68
CA LEU A 34 5.79 6.51 -9.23
C LEU A 34 5.89 6.68 -7.72
N TYR A 35 6.10 5.58 -7.00
CA TYR A 35 6.19 5.53 -5.55
C TYR A 35 7.62 5.18 -5.10
N GLN A 36 7.91 5.44 -3.83
CA GLN A 36 9.22 5.16 -3.23
C GLN A 36 9.40 3.65 -3.03
N THR A 37 10.59 3.13 -3.36
CA THR A 37 10.96 1.73 -3.12
C THR A 37 11.19 1.48 -1.63
N ILE A 38 10.91 0.26 -1.17
CA ILE A 38 11.25 -0.25 0.16
C ILE A 38 12.20 -1.43 -0.05
N ASP A 39 13.48 -1.25 0.29
CA ASP A 39 14.57 -2.21 0.05
C ASP A 39 15.26 -2.66 1.34
N GLU A 40 14.73 -2.25 2.49
CA GLU A 40 15.28 -2.56 3.80
C GLU A 40 15.34 -4.10 4.02
N PRO A 41 16.52 -4.67 4.37
CA PRO A 41 16.69 -6.12 4.47
C PRO A 41 15.71 -6.81 5.43
N GLU A 42 15.39 -6.16 6.56
CA GLU A 42 14.42 -6.67 7.54
C GLU A 42 13.02 -6.79 6.95
N VAL A 43 12.61 -5.83 6.14
CA VAL A 43 11.31 -5.84 5.46
C VAL A 43 11.26 -6.95 4.41
N GLN A 44 12.35 -7.13 3.64
CA GLN A 44 12.46 -8.20 2.66
C GLN A 44 12.42 -9.58 3.33
N GLN A 45 13.03 -9.72 4.51
CA GLN A 45 12.96 -10.95 5.30
C GLN A 45 11.54 -11.21 5.81
N PHE A 46 10.83 -10.18 6.28
CA PHE A 46 9.44 -10.28 6.70
C PHE A 46 8.53 -10.71 5.53
N LEU A 47 8.68 -10.08 4.37
CA LEU A 47 7.96 -10.45 3.15
C LEU A 47 8.19 -11.92 2.79
N LYS A 48 9.46 -12.37 2.78
CA LYS A 48 9.81 -13.77 2.49
C LYS A 48 9.15 -14.73 3.47
N ALA A 49 9.17 -14.42 4.77
CA ALA A 49 8.52 -15.24 5.79
C ALA A 49 6.99 -15.29 5.59
N GLY A 50 6.38 -14.15 5.25
CA GLY A 50 4.96 -14.07 4.90
C GLY A 50 4.59 -14.93 3.69
N LEU A 51 5.35 -14.83 2.59
CA LEU A 51 5.13 -15.64 1.38
C LEU A 51 5.27 -17.15 1.68
N GLN A 52 6.29 -17.53 2.45
CA GLN A 52 6.50 -18.91 2.88
C GLN A 52 5.32 -19.43 3.71
N LEU A 53 4.85 -18.62 4.66
CA LEU A 53 3.70 -18.96 5.48
C LEU A 53 2.43 -19.11 4.63
N LEU A 54 2.15 -18.13 3.78
CA LEU A 54 0.99 -18.10 2.90
C LEU A 54 0.94 -19.35 2.01
N HIS A 55 2.06 -19.68 1.38
CA HIS A 55 2.19 -20.87 0.55
C HIS A 55 2.00 -22.16 1.35
N ARG A 56 2.64 -22.28 2.52
CA ARG A 56 2.60 -23.48 3.35
C ARG A 56 1.21 -23.78 3.90
N VAL A 57 0.48 -22.75 4.34
CA VAL A 57 -0.78 -22.92 5.09
C VAL A 57 -2.01 -22.76 4.19
N HIS A 58 -1.91 -21.93 3.16
CA HIS A 58 -3.06 -21.54 2.33
C HIS A 58 -2.83 -21.81 0.84
N GLY A 59 -1.80 -22.55 0.46
CA GLY A 59 -1.60 -23.01 -0.92
C GLY A 59 -2.71 -23.94 -1.40
N PRO A 60 -2.97 -24.02 -2.73
CA PRO A 60 -2.30 -23.28 -3.80
C PRO A 60 -2.78 -21.81 -3.90
N LEU A 61 -1.91 -20.89 -4.32
CA LEU A 61 -2.27 -19.49 -4.60
C LEU A 61 -2.98 -19.39 -5.96
N GLU A 62 -3.76 -18.33 -6.19
CA GLU A 62 -4.41 -18.07 -7.49
C GLU A 62 -3.39 -17.93 -8.62
N PHE A 63 -2.29 -17.23 -8.35
CA PHE A 63 -1.18 -17.01 -9.27
C PHE A 63 0.15 -17.39 -8.62
N SER A 64 1.15 -17.74 -9.44
CA SER A 64 2.53 -17.84 -8.98
C SER A 64 3.04 -16.46 -8.57
N VAL A 65 3.68 -16.36 -7.40
CA VAL A 65 4.31 -15.12 -6.93
C VAL A 65 5.82 -15.27 -7.10
N ASN A 66 6.35 -14.71 -8.17
CA ASN A 66 7.77 -14.77 -8.52
C ASN A 66 8.52 -13.51 -8.04
N GLU A 67 7.88 -12.35 -8.10
CA GLU A 67 8.44 -11.08 -7.67
C GLU A 67 7.39 -10.21 -6.97
N VAL A 68 7.80 -9.54 -5.90
CA VAL A 68 6.98 -8.53 -5.21
C VAL A 68 7.75 -7.22 -5.14
N LEU A 69 7.21 -6.22 -5.81
CA LEU A 69 7.71 -4.84 -5.84
C LEU A 69 7.17 -4.08 -4.63
N LEU A 70 7.94 -4.03 -3.55
CA LEU A 70 7.54 -3.29 -2.35
C LEU A 70 7.69 -1.78 -2.51
N ARG A 71 6.63 -1.05 -2.21
CA ARG A 71 6.55 0.41 -2.33
C ARG A 71 5.95 1.04 -1.08
N HIS A 72 6.55 2.15 -0.66
CA HIS A 72 5.89 3.08 0.25
C HIS A 72 4.98 3.95 -0.62
N SER A 73 3.71 4.09 -0.26
CA SER A 73 2.69 4.89 -0.95
C SER A 73 2.94 6.41 -0.79
N LYS A 74 4.19 6.83 -1.01
CA LYS A 74 4.69 8.18 -1.08
C LYS A 74 5.32 8.39 -2.44
N LYS A 75 4.98 9.48 -3.13
CA LYS A 75 5.46 9.80 -4.47
C LYS A 75 6.98 9.93 -4.47
N ASN A 76 7.59 9.42 -5.53
CA ASN A 76 8.99 9.68 -5.85
C ASN A 76 9.11 10.88 -6.81
N GLY A 77 10.34 11.18 -7.27
CA GLY A 77 10.61 12.28 -8.20
C GLY A 77 9.78 12.28 -9.49
N ASN A 78 9.37 11.10 -9.96
CA ASN A 78 8.51 10.95 -11.14
C ASN A 78 7.02 11.11 -10.77
N GLY A 79 6.63 10.61 -9.59
CA GLY A 79 5.25 10.65 -9.09
C GLY A 79 4.72 12.06 -8.84
N PHE A 80 5.57 13.01 -8.39
CA PHE A 80 5.16 14.39 -8.08
C PHE A 80 4.51 15.14 -9.25
N ARG A 81 4.73 14.69 -10.48
CA ARG A 81 4.18 15.30 -11.70
C ARG A 81 2.73 14.93 -11.96
N TYR A 82 2.21 13.94 -11.23
CA TYR A 82 0.90 13.35 -11.46
C TYR A 82 -0.08 13.56 -10.30
N ALA A 83 -1.34 13.73 -10.67
CA ALA A 83 -2.48 13.76 -9.76
C ALA A 83 -2.87 12.34 -9.28
N ILE A 84 -1.93 11.67 -8.61
CA ILE A 84 -2.11 10.36 -7.97
C ILE A 84 -2.18 10.51 -6.45
N VAL A 85 -2.82 9.56 -5.77
CA VAL A 85 -2.99 9.56 -4.30
C VAL A 85 -1.74 9.04 -3.57
N GLU A 86 -1.63 9.36 -2.29
CA GLU A 86 -0.60 8.87 -1.36
C GLU A 86 -1.28 8.36 -0.08
N GLY A 87 -0.54 7.64 0.76
CA GLY A 87 -1.05 7.15 2.04
C GLY A 87 -2.08 6.02 1.96
N PHE A 88 -2.07 5.22 0.90
CA PHE A 88 -2.88 4.00 0.79
C PHE A 88 -2.03 2.74 0.97
N SER A 89 -2.69 1.63 1.32
CA SER A 89 -2.11 0.29 1.21
C SER A 89 -2.92 -0.50 0.19
N LEU A 90 -2.24 -1.28 -0.64
CA LEU A 90 -2.87 -2.04 -1.72
C LEU A 90 -1.92 -3.11 -2.27
N THR A 91 -2.46 -4.22 -2.71
CA THR A 91 -1.79 -5.22 -3.53
C THR A 91 -2.29 -5.13 -4.98
N GLU A 92 -1.37 -4.86 -5.91
CA GLU A 92 -1.64 -4.72 -7.34
C GLU A 92 -1.05 -5.89 -8.12
N ILE A 93 -1.84 -6.43 -9.05
CA ILE A 93 -1.36 -7.34 -10.09
C ILE A 93 -0.64 -6.50 -11.16
N VAL A 94 0.69 -6.60 -11.23
CA VAL A 94 1.49 -5.90 -12.25
C VAL A 94 1.55 -6.74 -13.52
N ASP A 95 1.85 -8.03 -13.38
CA ASP A 95 1.84 -9.02 -14.45
C ASP A 95 1.53 -10.40 -13.86
N ALA A 96 0.29 -10.87 -14.07
CA ALA A 96 -0.15 -12.16 -13.53
C ALA A 96 0.55 -13.36 -14.19
N GLU A 97 0.92 -13.25 -15.47
CA GLU A 97 1.58 -14.33 -16.22
C GLU A 97 3.03 -14.49 -15.78
N ALA A 98 3.74 -13.38 -15.60
CA ALA A 98 5.09 -13.36 -15.07
C ALA A 98 5.15 -13.55 -13.54
N GLY A 99 4.01 -13.45 -12.84
CA GLY A 99 3.94 -13.56 -11.38
C GLY A 99 4.54 -12.37 -10.64
N ILE A 100 4.36 -11.16 -11.19
CA ILE A 100 4.87 -9.89 -10.64
C ILE A 100 3.73 -9.12 -10.00
N PHE A 101 3.91 -8.77 -8.73
CA PHE A 101 2.95 -8.00 -7.94
C PHE A 101 3.63 -6.77 -7.36
N ALA A 102 2.85 -5.71 -7.10
CA ALA A 102 3.31 -4.58 -6.31
C ALA A 102 2.51 -4.52 -5.01
N ILE A 103 3.20 -4.29 -3.90
CA ILE A 103 2.56 -4.04 -2.60
C ILE A 103 2.91 -2.61 -2.19
N TYR A 104 1.88 -1.81 -1.97
CA TYR A 104 1.97 -0.44 -1.48
C TYR A 104 1.63 -0.42 -0.01
N ILE A 105 2.40 0.31 0.79
CA ILE A 105 2.13 0.51 2.22
C ILE A 105 1.98 2.00 2.50
N SER A 106 0.95 2.37 3.26
CA SER A 106 0.60 3.78 3.54
C SER A 106 1.58 4.53 4.44
N VAL A 107 2.42 3.79 5.18
CA VAL A 107 3.33 4.32 6.20
C VAL A 107 4.77 3.83 5.97
N PRO A 108 5.79 4.53 6.49
CA PRO A 108 7.18 4.10 6.35
C PRO A 108 7.52 2.88 7.24
N PRO A 109 8.63 2.15 6.95
CA PRO A 109 9.05 0.95 7.70
C PRO A 109 9.20 1.11 9.22
N ASN A 110 9.54 2.31 9.69
CA ASN A 110 9.69 2.60 11.12
C ASN A 110 8.36 2.90 11.84
N HIS A 111 7.23 2.91 11.13
CA HIS A 111 5.93 3.15 11.73
C HIS A 111 5.38 1.89 12.40
N ARG A 112 4.75 2.05 13.57
CA ARG A 112 4.23 0.93 14.39
C ARG A 112 3.22 0.02 13.67
N GLU A 113 2.48 0.56 12.70
CA GLU A 113 1.48 -0.20 11.92
C GLU A 113 2.06 -0.81 10.63
N PHE A 114 3.33 -0.55 10.30
CA PHE A 114 3.93 -0.95 9.02
C PHE A 114 3.83 -2.45 8.77
N TYR A 115 4.32 -3.27 9.71
CA TYR A 115 4.33 -4.73 9.55
C TYR A 115 2.92 -5.34 9.57
N LEU A 116 1.97 -4.69 10.25
CA LEU A 116 0.56 -5.14 10.29
C LEU A 116 -0.08 -4.95 8.91
N LEU A 117 0.15 -3.77 8.30
CA LEU A 117 -0.28 -3.47 6.93
C LEU A 117 0.43 -4.36 5.92
N LEU A 118 1.75 -4.53 6.03
CA LEU A 118 2.49 -5.39 5.11
C LEU A 118 2.00 -6.84 5.17
N ALA A 119 1.79 -7.38 6.37
CA ALA A 119 1.24 -8.72 6.53
C ALA A 119 -0.16 -8.84 5.93
N HIS A 120 -1.01 -7.82 6.11
CA HIS A 120 -2.34 -7.78 5.51
C HIS A 120 -2.26 -7.82 3.98
N GLU A 121 -1.43 -6.98 3.36
CA GLU A 121 -1.25 -6.95 1.90
C GLU A 121 -0.63 -8.25 1.36
N ILE A 122 0.31 -8.86 2.08
CA ILE A 122 0.82 -10.20 1.71
C ILE A 122 -0.34 -11.21 1.66
N GLY A 123 -1.33 -11.10 2.56
CA GLY A 123 -2.53 -11.92 2.55
C GLY A 123 -3.29 -11.85 1.22
N HIS A 124 -3.38 -10.67 0.60
CA HIS A 124 -4.07 -10.50 -0.70
C HIS A 124 -3.42 -11.30 -1.83
N LEU A 125 -2.14 -11.66 -1.75
CA LEU A 125 -1.49 -12.51 -2.74
C LEU A 125 -2.08 -13.93 -2.82
N LYS A 126 -2.94 -14.33 -1.87
CA LYS A 126 -3.70 -15.59 -1.95
C LYS A 126 -4.64 -15.61 -3.14
N GLN A 127 -5.43 -14.55 -3.30
CA GLN A 127 -6.42 -14.36 -4.37
C GLN A 127 -6.48 -12.86 -4.72
N PRO A 128 -5.45 -12.31 -5.40
CA PRO A 128 -5.36 -10.87 -5.64
C PRO A 128 -6.45 -10.34 -6.59
N SER A 129 -7.19 -11.21 -7.31
CA SER A 129 -8.38 -10.79 -8.06
C SER A 129 -9.56 -10.36 -7.17
N LEU A 130 -9.51 -10.68 -5.88
CA LEU A 130 -10.56 -10.38 -4.89
C LEU A 130 -10.15 -9.26 -3.92
N VAL A 131 -9.31 -8.32 -4.35
CA VAL A 131 -8.81 -7.23 -3.49
C VAL A 131 -9.93 -6.38 -2.87
N ASP A 132 -11.07 -6.25 -3.55
CA ASP A 132 -12.24 -5.49 -3.06
C ASP A 132 -13.30 -6.38 -2.33
N ASP A 133 -13.02 -7.67 -2.10
CA ASP A 133 -13.97 -8.60 -1.46
C ASP A 133 -13.84 -8.60 0.06
N TRP A 134 -14.96 -8.44 0.77
CA TRP A 134 -14.96 -8.38 2.24
C TRP A 134 -14.54 -9.68 2.93
N ALA A 135 -14.75 -10.85 2.31
CA ALA A 135 -14.23 -12.10 2.87
C ALA A 135 -12.71 -12.18 2.69
N MET A 136 -12.18 -11.66 1.59
CA MET A 136 -10.73 -11.54 1.36
C MET A 136 -10.10 -10.60 2.39
N GLU A 137 -10.71 -9.44 2.64
CA GLU A 137 -10.30 -8.49 3.67
C GLU A 137 -10.26 -9.12 5.07
N GLY A 138 -11.29 -9.89 5.42
CA GLY A 138 -11.35 -10.63 6.67
C GLY A 138 -10.23 -11.68 6.79
N PHE A 139 -9.92 -12.39 5.71
CA PHE A 139 -8.77 -13.30 5.65
C PHE A 139 -7.46 -12.54 5.88
N CYS A 140 -7.23 -11.43 5.18
CA CYS A 140 -6.01 -10.64 5.27
C CYS A 140 -5.76 -10.11 6.68
N MET A 141 -6.82 -9.72 7.40
CA MET A 141 -6.75 -9.32 8.81
C MET A 141 -6.31 -10.49 9.72
N LEU A 142 -6.85 -11.70 9.52
CA LEU A 142 -6.44 -12.88 10.30
C LEU A 142 -5.02 -13.33 9.97
N PHE A 143 -4.67 -13.33 8.70
CA PHE A 143 -3.32 -13.65 8.24
C PHE A 143 -2.30 -12.67 8.82
N SER A 144 -2.62 -11.37 8.80
CA SER A 144 -1.83 -10.32 9.45
C SER A 144 -1.61 -10.60 10.94
N LYS A 145 -2.70 -10.86 11.69
CA LYS A 145 -2.63 -11.20 13.12
C LYS A 145 -1.71 -12.40 13.37
N TYR A 146 -1.86 -13.46 12.58
CA TYR A 146 -1.08 -14.69 12.76
C TYR A 146 0.41 -14.48 12.41
N LEU A 147 0.72 -13.89 11.26
CA LEU A 147 2.10 -13.65 10.83
C LEU A 147 2.83 -12.72 11.80
N CYS A 148 2.20 -11.59 12.18
CA CYS A 148 2.76 -10.67 13.16
C CYS A 148 2.99 -11.35 14.51
N GLY A 149 2.04 -12.19 14.97
CA GLY A 149 2.20 -12.97 16.20
C GLY A 149 3.39 -13.95 16.14
N GLN A 150 3.63 -14.61 15.01
CA GLN A 150 4.78 -15.51 14.83
C GLN A 150 6.13 -14.79 14.81
N LEU A 151 6.15 -13.56 14.30
CA LEU A 151 7.37 -12.77 14.12
C LEU A 151 7.59 -11.72 15.21
N GLY A 152 6.75 -11.72 16.26
CA GLY A 152 6.92 -10.84 17.43
C GLY A 152 6.52 -9.38 17.22
N HIS A 153 5.66 -9.08 16.24
CA HIS A 153 5.13 -7.73 16.04
C HIS A 153 3.80 -7.54 16.79
N ASP A 154 3.70 -6.42 17.51
CA ASP A 154 2.51 -6.09 18.30
C ASP A 154 1.30 -5.77 17.43
N TRP A 155 0.31 -6.67 17.44
CA TRP A 155 -0.95 -6.51 16.70
C TRP A 155 -2.07 -5.84 17.53
N SER A 156 -1.81 -5.50 18.80
CA SER A 156 -2.83 -5.03 19.74
C SER A 156 -3.54 -3.74 19.33
N ILE A 157 -2.91 -2.91 18.51
CA ILE A 157 -3.51 -1.67 17.97
C ILE A 157 -4.69 -2.00 17.07
N TRP A 158 -4.54 -2.98 16.18
CA TRP A 158 -5.61 -3.43 15.28
C TRP A 158 -6.67 -4.21 16.03
N GLU A 159 -6.27 -5.02 17.02
CA GLU A 159 -7.23 -5.70 17.88
C GLU A 159 -8.17 -4.72 18.56
N ARG A 160 -7.64 -3.67 19.21
CA ARG A 160 -8.46 -2.63 19.83
C ARG A 160 -9.38 -1.94 18.83
N ARG A 161 -8.88 -1.59 17.63
CA ARG A 161 -9.67 -0.90 16.59
C ARG A 161 -10.84 -1.78 16.12
N LEU A 162 -10.56 -3.03 15.75
CA LEU A 162 -11.55 -3.97 15.19
C LEU A 162 -12.58 -4.44 16.23
N HIS A 163 -12.28 -4.34 17.53
CA HIS A 163 -13.24 -4.62 18.59
C HIS A 163 -14.07 -3.40 19.03
N ALA A 164 -13.58 -2.18 18.80
CA ALA A 164 -14.23 -0.96 19.27
C ALA A 164 -15.41 -0.51 18.38
N ASP A 165 -15.34 -0.76 17.06
CA ASP A 165 -16.33 -0.26 16.11
C ASP A 165 -16.95 -1.42 15.31
N SER A 166 -18.12 -1.90 15.74
CA SER A 166 -18.84 -2.96 15.04
C SER A 166 -19.42 -2.53 13.70
N ASP A 167 -19.52 -1.23 13.44
CA ASP A 167 -20.07 -0.66 12.22
C ASP A 167 -18.98 -0.37 11.17
N ASP A 168 -17.70 -0.50 11.53
CA ASP A 168 -16.58 -0.53 10.59
C ASP A 168 -16.66 -1.81 9.69
N PRO A 169 -16.70 -1.66 8.36
CA PRO A 169 -16.67 -2.80 7.43
C PRO A 169 -15.50 -3.78 7.66
N TYR A 170 -14.31 -3.29 7.99
CA TYR A 170 -13.14 -4.11 8.28
C TYR A 170 -13.33 -4.90 9.58
N ALA A 171 -13.91 -4.28 10.61
CA ALA A 171 -14.25 -4.99 11.84
C ALA A 171 -15.24 -6.12 11.57
N ARG A 172 -16.30 -5.87 10.79
CA ARG A 172 -17.25 -6.91 10.40
C ARG A 172 -16.60 -8.03 9.61
N ALA A 173 -15.77 -7.71 8.62
CA ALA A 173 -15.03 -8.69 7.83
C ALA A 173 -14.15 -9.58 8.72
N TYR A 174 -13.38 -8.98 9.64
CA TYR A 174 -12.55 -9.70 10.62
C TYR A 174 -13.38 -10.63 11.52
N HIS A 175 -14.48 -10.13 12.10
CA HIS A 175 -15.34 -10.95 12.98
C HIS A 175 -16.03 -12.09 12.24
N GLN A 176 -16.41 -11.88 10.98
CA GLN A 176 -16.95 -12.95 10.13
C GLN A 176 -15.89 -14.01 9.83
N ALA A 177 -14.66 -13.59 9.51
CA ALA A 177 -13.55 -14.51 9.27
C ALA A 177 -13.22 -15.34 10.52
N LEU A 178 -13.20 -14.72 11.71
CA LEU A 178 -13.00 -15.43 12.99
C LEU A 178 -14.02 -16.55 13.20
N LYS A 179 -15.30 -16.31 12.89
CA LYS A 179 -16.38 -17.31 13.04
C LYS A 179 -16.27 -18.47 12.06
N ARG A 180 -15.64 -18.27 10.89
CA ARG A 180 -15.45 -19.31 9.87
C ARG A 180 -14.21 -20.18 10.10
N GLY A 181 -13.24 -19.67 10.89
CA GLY A 181 -12.01 -20.39 11.24
C GLY A 181 -12.09 -21.19 12.55
N GLN A 182 -13.24 -21.17 13.23
CA GLN A 182 -13.59 -22.08 14.34
C GLN A 182 -14.30 -23.32 13.78
#